data_AF-A0A674PAR1-F1
#
_entry.id   AF-A0A674PAR1-F1
#
_cell.length_a   1.000
_cell.length_b   1.000
_cell.length_c   1.000
_cell.angle_alpha   90.00
_cell.angle_beta   90.00
_cell.angle_gamma   90.00
#
_symmetry.space_group_name_H-M   'P 1'
#
loop_
_entity.id
_entity.type
_entity.pdbx_description
1 polymer ?
#
loop_
_entity_poly.entity_id
_entity_poly.type
_entity_poly.pdbx_seq_one_letter_code
_entity_poly.pdbx_strand_id
1 'polypeptide(L)'
;MSPQPVADRNASLGEYLHQSVVPTTHYQKSLPRLPIPRLEDTIRRYLAAQRPLLDDVKFRQTEKISHSFLNGVGRDLHEELVAKDKYEKHTSYIAGQGFGCHLYVLRHLAMSKGQTLPCLYTDPSYAKVNHIILSSTTLSSGVLRTGGAAPVVSDGFGLGYGFRDSESRTIVTSYPTLNSHEFQQCVHKSLTDIFNVLEGKPIS
;
A
#
# COMPACT_ATOMS: atom_id res chain seq x y z
N MET A 1 -13.27 35.33 14.23
CA MET A 1 -14.54 35.24 13.48
C MET A 1 -14.56 33.92 12.76
N SER A 2 -15.40 32.99 13.20
CA SER A 2 -15.59 31.70 12.52
C SER A 2 -16.26 31.95 11.16
N PRO A 3 -15.83 31.33 10.05
CA PRO A 3 -16.54 31.46 8.79
C PRO A 3 -17.89 30.74 8.92
N GLN A 4 -18.98 31.45 8.65
CA GLN A 4 -20.28 30.81 8.49
C GLN A 4 -20.30 29.99 7.19
N PRO A 5 -20.94 28.82 7.17
CA PRO A 5 -21.10 28.07 5.93
C PRO A 5 -22.09 28.84 5.05
N VAL A 6 -21.61 29.29 3.89
CA VAL A 6 -22.47 29.76 2.81
C VAL A 6 -23.17 28.53 2.27
N ALA A 7 -24.41 28.32 2.73
CA ALA A 7 -25.30 27.33 2.15
C ALA A 7 -25.70 27.82 0.75
N ASP A 8 -25.03 27.29 -0.27
CA ASP A 8 -25.42 27.48 -1.65
C ASP A 8 -26.76 26.75 -1.88
N ARG A 9 -27.84 27.53 -1.93
CA ARG A 9 -29.22 27.02 -1.91
C ARG A 9 -29.72 26.52 -3.26
N ASN A 10 -28.85 26.37 -4.26
CA ASN A 10 -29.23 26.02 -5.63
C ASN A 10 -28.35 24.95 -6.31
N ALA A 11 -27.69 24.07 -5.55
CA ALA A 11 -27.11 22.86 -6.14
C ALA A 11 -28.25 21.87 -6.45
N SER A 12 -28.48 21.63 -7.74
CA SER A 12 -29.48 20.69 -8.25
C SER A 12 -29.34 19.31 -7.58
N LEU A 13 -30.47 18.65 -7.32
CA LEU A 13 -30.59 17.38 -6.59
C LEU A 13 -29.86 16.17 -7.25
N GLY A 14 -29.02 16.38 -8.25
CA GLY A 14 -28.40 15.35 -9.09
C GLY A 14 -26.87 15.23 -9.01
N GLU A 15 -26.17 16.08 -8.25
CA GLU A 15 -24.68 16.09 -8.28
C GLU A 15 -23.99 15.21 -7.23
N TYR A 16 -24.69 14.75 -6.19
CA TYR A 16 -24.07 14.03 -5.08
C TYR A 16 -24.68 12.64 -4.85
N LEU A 17 -23.84 11.62 -4.75
CA LEU A 17 -24.24 10.23 -4.47
C LEU A 17 -24.98 10.08 -3.13
N HIS A 18 -24.65 10.92 -2.13
CA HIS A 18 -25.31 10.99 -0.83
C HIS A 18 -24.97 12.31 -0.13
N GLN A 19 -25.93 12.87 0.61
CA GLN A 19 -25.72 14.04 1.47
C GLN A 19 -25.70 13.61 2.94
N SER A 20 -24.55 13.76 3.58
CA SER A 20 -24.40 13.46 5.01
C SER A 20 -24.90 14.64 5.86
N VAL A 21 -25.63 14.34 6.94
CA VAL A 21 -26.06 15.32 7.95
C VAL A 21 -24.85 15.87 8.73
N VAL A 22 -23.83 15.05 8.91
CA VAL A 22 -22.59 15.42 9.60
C VAL A 22 -21.50 15.62 8.56
N PRO A 23 -20.75 16.74 8.58
CA PRO A 23 -19.61 16.93 7.67
C PRO A 23 -18.64 15.76 7.76
N THR A 24 -18.12 15.30 6.62
CA THR A 24 -17.22 14.14 6.52
C THR A 24 -16.03 14.20 7.48
N THR A 25 -15.53 15.40 7.79
CA THR A 25 -14.36 15.62 8.65
C THR A 25 -14.70 16.00 10.10
N HIS A 26 -15.97 15.92 10.51
CA HIS A 26 -16.44 16.37 11.83
C HIS A 26 -15.64 15.75 12.99
N TYR A 27 -15.39 14.44 12.95
CA TYR A 27 -14.66 13.70 13.99
C TYR A 27 -13.14 13.62 13.74
N GLN A 28 -12.61 14.26 12.69
CA GLN A 28 -11.19 14.15 12.32
C GLN A 28 -10.25 14.58 13.45
N LYS A 29 -10.65 15.61 14.23
CA LYS A 29 -9.87 16.13 15.36
C LYS A 29 -9.75 15.15 16.54
N SER A 30 -10.63 14.17 16.61
CA SER A 30 -10.67 13.17 17.69
C SER A 30 -9.86 11.92 17.38
N LEU A 31 -9.41 11.74 16.12
CA LEU A 31 -8.63 10.57 15.73
C LEU A 31 -7.17 10.71 16.21
N PRO A 32 -6.55 9.63 16.72
CA PRO A 32 -5.14 9.65 17.07
C PRO A 32 -4.31 9.87 15.80
N ARG A 33 -3.33 10.78 15.89
CA ARG A 33 -2.39 11.03 14.79
C ARG A 33 -1.34 9.93 14.78
N LEU A 34 -1.10 9.38 13.60
CA LEU A 34 -0.01 8.45 13.40
C LEU A 34 1.29 9.25 13.12
N PRO A 35 2.39 8.95 13.83
CA PRO A 35 3.63 9.72 13.69
C PRO A 35 4.36 9.40 12.38
N ILE A 36 5.21 10.34 11.93
CA ILE A 36 6.14 10.07 10.84
C ILE A 36 7.17 9.01 11.31
N PRO A 37 7.37 7.92 10.56
CA PRO A 37 8.37 6.92 10.92
C PRO A 37 9.79 7.45 10.71
N ARG A 38 10.74 6.96 11.52
CA ARG A 38 12.17 7.27 11.33
C ARG A 38 12.63 6.91 9.92
N LEU A 39 13.48 7.75 9.33
CA LEU A 39 14.00 7.51 7.98
C LEU A 39 14.84 6.22 7.93
N GLU A 40 15.60 5.93 8.97
CA GLU A 40 16.41 4.71 9.09
C GLU A 40 15.55 3.45 9.04
N ASP A 41 14.41 3.44 9.75
CA ASP A 41 13.47 2.31 9.73
C ASP A 41 12.84 2.14 8.35
N THR A 42 12.58 3.24 7.67
CA THR A 42 12.02 3.25 6.31
C THR A 42 13.00 2.61 5.33
N ILE A 43 14.26 3.03 5.36
CA ILE A 43 15.31 2.49 4.48
C ILE A 43 15.62 1.02 4.81
N ARG A 44 15.68 0.66 6.09
CA ARG A 44 15.86 -0.73 6.52
C ARG A 44 14.75 -1.64 5.99
N ARG A 45 13.48 -1.21 6.10
CA ARG A 45 12.32 -1.97 5.60
C ARG A 45 12.28 -2.03 4.08
N TYR A 46 12.65 -0.94 3.40
CA TYR A 46 12.80 -0.89 1.95
C TYR A 46 13.83 -1.93 1.48
N LEU A 47 15.02 -1.95 2.07
CA LEU A 47 16.05 -2.94 1.73
C LEU A 47 15.61 -4.38 2.05
N ALA A 48 14.92 -4.60 3.17
CA ALA A 48 14.37 -5.91 3.50
C ALA A 48 13.36 -6.40 2.43
N ALA A 49 12.53 -5.51 1.89
CA ALA A 49 11.60 -5.84 0.81
C ALA A 49 12.28 -6.04 -0.54
N GLN A 50 13.42 -5.38 -0.77
CA GLN A 50 14.21 -5.55 -2.00
C GLN A 50 14.97 -6.88 -2.03
N ARG A 51 15.40 -7.38 -0.86
CA ARG A 51 16.26 -8.57 -0.78
C ARG A 51 15.74 -9.79 -1.57
N PRO A 52 14.47 -10.21 -1.46
CA PRO A 52 13.96 -11.35 -2.24
C PRO A 52 13.73 -11.03 -3.72
N LEU A 53 13.72 -9.76 -4.12
CA LEU A 53 13.41 -9.32 -5.49
C LEU A 53 14.67 -9.14 -6.35
N LEU A 54 15.85 -9.04 -5.74
CA LEU A 54 17.09 -8.65 -6.40
C LEU A 54 18.19 -9.70 -6.21
N ASP A 55 18.99 -9.89 -7.24
CA ASP A 55 20.28 -10.58 -7.12
C ASP A 55 21.29 -9.75 -6.31
N ASP A 56 22.38 -10.37 -5.88
CA ASP A 56 23.37 -9.73 -4.99
C ASP A 56 24.07 -8.51 -5.60
N VAL A 57 24.16 -8.43 -6.93
CA VAL A 57 24.82 -7.29 -7.62
C VAL A 57 23.88 -6.10 -7.59
N LYS A 58 22.62 -6.28 -8.03
CA LYS A 58 21.59 -5.23 -8.00
C LYS A 58 21.28 -4.80 -6.57
N PHE A 59 21.22 -5.74 -5.63
CA PHE A 59 20.98 -5.44 -4.23
C PHE A 59 22.05 -4.51 -3.65
N ARG A 60 23.35 -4.78 -3.90
CA ARG A 60 24.45 -3.92 -3.45
C ARG A 60 24.37 -2.51 -4.03
N GLN A 61 23.98 -2.38 -5.29
CA GLN A 61 23.76 -1.07 -5.91
C GLN A 61 22.62 -0.31 -5.24
N THR A 62 21.46 -0.96 -5.07
CA THR A 62 20.29 -0.38 -4.39
C THR A 62 20.61 -0.03 -2.93
N GLU A 63 21.40 -0.85 -2.24
CA GLU A 63 21.89 -0.58 -0.89
C GLU A 63 22.73 0.70 -0.83
N LYS A 64 23.70 0.86 -1.75
CA LYS A 64 24.51 2.07 -1.84
C LYS A 64 23.66 3.32 -2.12
N ILE A 65 22.70 3.23 -3.04
CA ILE A 65 21.78 4.34 -3.35
C ILE A 65 20.93 4.69 -2.13
N SER A 66 20.42 3.68 -1.42
CA SER A 66 19.56 3.87 -0.24
C SER A 66 20.32 4.52 0.92
N HIS A 67 21.57 4.13 1.16
CA HIS A 67 22.42 4.76 2.17
C HIS A 67 22.83 6.18 1.78
N SER A 68 23.07 6.44 0.49
CA SER A 68 23.32 7.81 -0.01
C SER A 68 22.09 8.70 0.20
N PHE A 69 20.88 8.19 -0.06
CA PHE A 69 19.65 8.90 0.22
C PHE A 69 19.46 9.16 1.72
N LEU A 70 19.65 8.14 2.56
CA LEU A 70 19.54 8.24 4.02
C LEU A 70 20.46 9.32 4.61
N ASN A 71 21.71 9.39 4.14
CA ASN A 71 22.72 10.31 4.65
C ASN A 71 22.80 11.66 3.88
N GLY A 72 21.98 11.82 2.86
CA GLY A 72 21.95 13.00 2.00
C GLY A 72 20.54 13.58 1.91
N VAL A 73 20.07 13.81 0.68
CA VAL A 73 18.79 14.51 0.40
C VAL A 73 17.56 13.90 1.11
N GLY A 74 17.56 12.60 1.40
CA GLY A 74 16.47 11.96 2.14
C GLY A 74 16.33 12.48 3.56
N ARG A 75 17.45 12.78 4.22
CA ARG A 75 17.48 13.40 5.55
C ARG A 75 16.86 14.79 5.52
N ASP A 76 17.28 15.63 4.58
CA ASP A 76 16.76 17.00 4.44
C ASP A 76 15.25 17.01 4.20
N LEU A 77 14.78 16.11 3.31
CA LEU A 77 13.36 15.94 3.03
C LEU A 77 12.59 15.46 4.27
N HIS A 78 13.17 14.54 5.04
CA HIS A 78 12.55 14.02 6.26
C HIS A 78 12.48 15.07 7.37
N GLU A 79 13.55 15.84 7.59
CA GLU A 79 13.58 16.94 8.56
C GLU A 79 12.52 18.00 8.22
N GLU A 80 12.37 18.36 6.94
CA GLU A 80 11.32 19.27 6.48
C GLU A 80 9.92 18.67 6.70
N LEU A 81 9.72 17.39 6.37
CA LEU A 81 8.45 16.72 6.57
C LEU A 81 8.03 16.73 8.05
N VAL A 82 8.97 16.45 8.96
CA VAL A 82 8.76 16.54 10.41
C VAL A 82 8.48 17.97 10.86
N ALA A 83 9.15 18.96 10.28
CA ALA A 83 8.85 20.37 10.57
C ALA A 83 7.43 20.73 10.15
N LYS A 84 6.98 20.33 8.95
CA LYS A 84 5.61 20.55 8.46
C LYS A 84 4.57 19.87 9.34
N ASP A 85 4.80 18.61 9.74
CA ASP A 85 3.91 17.84 10.62
C ASP A 85 3.67 18.48 12.00
N LYS A 86 4.66 19.21 12.53
CA LYS A 86 4.52 19.97 13.78
C LYS A 86 3.52 21.12 13.66
N TYR A 87 3.47 21.78 12.50
CA TYR A 87 2.56 22.91 12.25
C TYR A 87 1.18 22.43 11.73
N GLU A 88 1.15 21.39 10.91
CA GLU A 88 -0.06 20.86 10.27
C GLU A 88 -0.71 19.73 11.07
N LYS A 89 -1.38 20.09 12.16
CA LYS A 89 -1.97 19.13 13.11
C LYS A 89 -3.14 18.29 12.58
N HIS A 90 -3.59 18.52 11.35
CA HIS A 90 -4.68 17.78 10.72
C HIS A 90 -4.18 16.62 9.85
N THR A 91 -2.87 16.50 9.65
CA THR A 91 -2.27 15.42 8.85
C THR A 91 -2.08 14.16 9.69
N SER A 92 -2.21 12.98 9.08
CA SER A 92 -1.88 11.70 9.68
C SER A 92 -1.00 10.95 8.70
N TYR A 93 0.20 10.58 9.15
CA TYR A 93 1.14 9.84 8.32
C TYR A 93 0.95 8.37 8.65
N ILE A 94 0.66 7.53 7.64
CA ILE A 94 0.38 6.11 7.85
C ILE A 94 1.57 5.45 8.58
N ALA A 95 1.50 5.39 9.91
CA ALA A 95 2.35 4.55 10.73
C ALA A 95 1.75 3.15 10.66
N GLY A 96 2.04 2.48 9.55
CA GLY A 96 1.91 1.06 9.35
C GLY A 96 3.28 0.51 8.99
N GLN A 97 3.49 -0.79 9.11
CA GLN A 97 4.78 -1.47 8.90
C GLN A 97 5.43 -1.27 7.49
N GLY A 98 4.84 -0.46 6.60
CA GLY A 98 5.28 -0.24 5.23
C GLY A 98 6.11 1.04 5.04
N PHE A 99 7.23 0.92 4.33
CA PHE A 99 8.08 2.04 3.90
C PHE A 99 7.44 2.89 2.77
N GLY A 100 6.47 2.31 2.04
CA GLY A 100 5.94 2.87 0.79
C GLY A 100 5.31 4.25 0.95
N CYS A 101 4.41 4.44 1.93
CA CYS A 101 3.76 5.73 2.15
C CYS A 101 4.76 6.84 2.51
N HIS A 102 5.77 6.54 3.34
CA HIS A 102 6.78 7.52 3.71
C HIS A 102 7.65 7.91 2.52
N LEU A 103 8.16 6.94 1.75
CA LEU A 103 8.92 7.22 0.53
C LEU A 103 8.08 7.96 -0.52
N TYR A 104 6.79 7.65 -0.63
CA TYR A 104 5.85 8.36 -1.51
C TYR A 104 5.72 9.84 -1.13
N VAL A 105 5.53 10.15 0.16
CA VAL A 105 5.44 11.54 0.63
C VAL A 105 6.75 12.28 0.40
N LEU A 106 7.89 11.69 0.73
CA LEU A 106 9.20 12.31 0.50
C LEU A 106 9.46 12.58 -1.00
N ARG A 107 9.00 11.68 -1.88
CA ARG A 107 9.04 11.88 -3.34
C ARG A 107 8.23 13.09 -3.77
N HIS A 108 6.99 13.20 -3.31
CA HIS A 108 6.11 14.33 -3.66
C HIS A 108 6.63 15.64 -3.08
N LEU A 109 7.23 15.61 -1.90
CA LEU A 109 7.87 16.76 -1.30
C LEU A 109 9.04 17.25 -2.16
N ALA A 110 9.92 16.36 -2.61
CA ALA A 110 11.01 16.70 -3.54
C ALA A 110 10.48 17.31 -4.85
N MET A 111 9.45 16.70 -5.43
CA MET A 111 8.81 17.19 -6.67
C MET A 111 8.16 18.56 -6.50
N SER A 112 7.47 18.80 -5.37
CA SER A 112 6.81 20.08 -5.08
C SER A 112 7.78 21.26 -5.01
N LYS A 113 9.06 20.98 -4.76
CA LYS A 113 10.13 21.97 -4.68
C LYS A 113 10.85 22.19 -6.01
N GLY A 114 10.42 21.51 -7.07
CA GLY A 114 11.11 21.52 -8.37
C GLY A 114 12.52 20.92 -8.31
N GLN A 115 12.82 20.11 -7.30
CA GLN A 115 14.13 19.46 -7.18
C GLN A 115 14.24 18.29 -8.15
N THR A 116 15.44 18.03 -8.65
CA THR A 116 15.75 16.79 -9.36
C THR A 116 15.42 15.60 -8.47
N LEU A 117 14.70 14.63 -9.02
CA LEU A 117 14.25 13.47 -8.29
C LEU A 117 15.46 12.69 -7.73
N PRO A 118 15.54 12.42 -6.41
CA PRO A 118 16.65 11.67 -5.84
C PRO A 118 16.86 10.30 -6.47
N CYS A 119 18.11 9.85 -6.57
CA CYS A 119 18.49 8.60 -7.23
C CYS A 119 17.75 7.35 -6.69
N LEU A 120 17.30 7.38 -5.44
CA LEU A 120 16.46 6.32 -4.86
C LEU A 120 15.22 6.04 -5.72
N TYR A 121 14.58 7.08 -6.24
CA TYR A 121 13.32 6.97 -6.97
C TYR A 121 13.51 6.71 -8.48
N THR A 122 14.73 6.86 -8.98
CA THR A 122 15.09 6.52 -10.37
C THR A 122 15.79 5.17 -10.47
N ASP A 123 16.17 4.56 -9.34
CA ASP A 123 16.64 3.18 -9.28
C ASP A 123 15.55 2.23 -9.82
N PRO A 124 15.83 1.39 -10.83
CA PRO A 124 14.86 0.40 -11.34
C PRO A 124 14.27 -0.50 -10.26
N SER A 125 15.04 -0.77 -9.19
CA SER A 125 14.56 -1.54 -8.04
C SER A 125 13.38 -0.86 -7.33
N TYR A 126 13.32 0.48 -7.32
CA TYR A 126 12.21 1.21 -6.72
C TYR A 126 10.91 0.98 -7.49
N ALA A 127 10.95 0.97 -8.83
CA ALA A 127 9.78 0.62 -9.64
C ALA A 127 9.37 -0.84 -9.40
N LYS A 128 10.35 -1.75 -9.36
CA LYS A 128 10.11 -3.19 -9.17
C LYS A 128 9.40 -3.51 -7.85
N VAL A 129 9.82 -2.93 -6.73
CA VAL A 129 9.18 -3.20 -5.42
C VAL A 129 7.76 -2.63 -5.32
N ASN A 130 7.44 -1.62 -6.13
CA ASN A 130 6.09 -1.04 -6.21
C ASN A 130 5.20 -1.71 -7.28
N HIS A 131 5.73 -2.68 -8.03
CA HIS A 131 4.99 -3.45 -9.03
C HIS A 131 4.36 -4.70 -8.41
N ILE A 132 3.16 -4.54 -7.84
CA ILE A 132 2.49 -5.56 -7.04
C ILE A 132 1.78 -6.57 -7.96
N ILE A 133 2.51 -7.61 -8.37
CA ILE A 133 1.98 -8.70 -9.24
C ILE A 133 0.83 -9.44 -8.57
N LEU A 134 0.87 -9.69 -7.26
CA LEU A 134 -0.21 -10.34 -6.53
C LEU A 134 -0.79 -9.37 -5.49
N SER A 135 -1.93 -8.77 -5.81
CA SER A 135 -2.70 -7.97 -4.86
C SER A 135 -3.72 -8.85 -4.17
N SER A 136 -3.75 -8.87 -2.84
CA SER A 136 -4.67 -9.74 -2.09
C SER A 136 -5.57 -8.95 -1.15
N THR A 137 -6.78 -9.45 -0.91
CA THR A 137 -7.77 -8.83 -0.03
C THR A 137 -8.53 -9.91 0.71
N THR A 138 -8.60 -9.78 2.03
CA THR A 138 -9.38 -10.67 2.88
C THR A 138 -10.77 -10.11 3.12
N LEU A 139 -11.80 -10.95 2.98
CA LEU A 139 -13.17 -10.63 3.40
C LEU A 139 -13.70 -11.70 4.34
N SER A 140 -13.62 -11.44 5.65
CA SER A 140 -14.23 -12.27 6.69
C SER A 140 -15.56 -11.65 7.12
N SER A 141 -16.63 -11.95 6.39
CA SER A 141 -18.00 -11.59 6.78
C SER A 141 -18.94 -12.77 6.58
N GLY A 142 -19.74 -13.09 7.60
CA GLY A 142 -20.77 -14.14 7.51
C GLY A 142 -21.83 -13.84 6.44
N VAL A 143 -22.05 -12.56 6.14
CA VAL A 143 -23.06 -12.09 5.17
C VAL A 143 -22.52 -12.06 3.74
N LEU A 144 -21.24 -11.74 3.56
CA LEU A 144 -20.64 -11.70 2.23
C LEU A 144 -20.35 -13.12 1.74
N ARG A 145 -20.97 -13.48 0.60
CA ARG A 145 -20.70 -14.75 -0.08
C ARG A 145 -19.33 -14.77 -0.72
N THR A 146 -18.90 -13.63 -1.27
CA THR A 146 -17.64 -13.49 -1.99
C THR A 146 -17.27 -12.01 -2.16
N GLY A 147 -16.01 -11.72 -2.46
CA GLY A 147 -15.51 -10.38 -2.76
C GLY A 147 -14.08 -10.42 -3.27
N GLY A 148 -13.70 -9.44 -4.09
CA GLY A 148 -12.37 -9.33 -4.65
C GLY A 148 -12.19 -8.00 -5.38
N ALA A 149 -10.93 -7.63 -5.61
CA ALA A 149 -10.57 -6.48 -6.43
C ALA A 149 -9.94 -6.95 -7.74
N ALA A 150 -9.91 -6.07 -8.74
CA ALA A 150 -9.10 -6.28 -9.93
C ALA A 150 -7.59 -6.23 -9.60
N PRO A 151 -6.72 -6.77 -10.47
CA PRO A 151 -5.28 -6.57 -10.33
C PRO A 151 -4.91 -5.08 -10.34
N VAL A 152 -3.82 -4.72 -9.67
CA VAL A 152 -3.32 -3.33 -9.61
C VAL A 152 -2.27 -3.02 -10.69
N VAL A 153 -1.85 -4.04 -11.44
CA VAL A 153 -0.95 -3.96 -12.60
C VAL A 153 -1.48 -4.86 -13.72
N SER A 154 -1.17 -4.52 -14.97
CA SER A 154 -1.71 -5.20 -16.16
C SER A 154 -1.31 -6.68 -16.28
N ASP A 155 -0.17 -7.02 -15.71
CA ASP A 155 0.45 -8.35 -15.65
C ASP A 155 0.32 -8.97 -14.25
N GLY A 156 -0.71 -8.59 -13.49
CA GLY A 156 -0.95 -9.06 -12.13
C GLY A 156 -2.24 -9.85 -11.93
N PHE A 157 -2.38 -10.37 -10.72
CA PHE A 157 -3.55 -11.05 -10.19
C PHE A 157 -4.14 -10.28 -8.99
N GLY A 158 -5.47 -10.25 -8.90
CA GLY A 158 -6.19 -9.91 -7.68
C GLY A 158 -6.68 -11.19 -6.99
N LEU A 159 -6.36 -11.37 -5.71
CA LEU A 159 -6.74 -12.53 -4.91
C LEU A 159 -7.66 -12.09 -3.76
N GLY A 160 -8.96 -12.26 -3.94
CA GLY A 160 -9.92 -12.16 -2.85
C GLY A 160 -9.98 -13.49 -2.10
N TYR A 161 -9.88 -13.49 -0.77
CA TYR A 161 -10.01 -14.71 0.02
C TYR A 161 -10.77 -14.51 1.33
N GLY A 162 -11.37 -15.57 1.85
CA GLY A 162 -12.09 -15.55 3.11
C GLY A 162 -12.16 -16.94 3.74
N PHE A 163 -12.07 -16.99 5.07
CA PHE A 163 -12.15 -18.21 5.85
C PHE A 163 -13.46 -18.25 6.62
N ARG A 164 -14.09 -19.43 6.65
CA ARG A 164 -15.22 -19.81 7.48
C ARG A 164 -14.87 -21.10 8.22
N ASP A 165 -15.64 -21.43 9.25
CA ASP A 165 -15.35 -22.55 10.15
C ASP A 165 -15.08 -23.89 9.43
N SER A 166 -15.74 -24.13 8.29
CA SER A 166 -15.63 -25.37 7.53
C SER A 166 -15.16 -25.20 6.08
N GLU A 167 -14.85 -23.98 5.62
CA GLU A 167 -14.48 -23.74 4.22
C GLU A 167 -13.61 -22.49 4.04
N SER A 168 -12.72 -22.55 3.05
CA SER A 168 -12.02 -21.38 2.51
C SER A 168 -12.58 -21.04 1.13
N ARG A 169 -12.77 -19.75 0.86
CA ARG A 169 -13.21 -19.24 -0.45
C ARG A 169 -12.14 -18.35 -1.05
N THR A 170 -11.97 -18.44 -2.36
CA THR A 170 -11.04 -17.61 -3.14
C THR A 170 -11.70 -17.11 -4.43
N ILE A 171 -11.48 -15.85 -4.78
CA ILE A 171 -11.66 -15.30 -6.12
C ILE A 171 -10.28 -14.92 -6.65
N VAL A 172 -9.98 -15.33 -7.88
CA VAL A 172 -8.84 -14.84 -8.65
C VAL A 172 -9.37 -13.95 -9.77
N THR A 173 -8.83 -12.75 -9.88
CA THR A 173 -9.05 -11.85 -11.01
C THR A 173 -7.73 -11.63 -11.75
N SER A 174 -7.80 -11.49 -13.06
CA SER A 174 -6.65 -11.15 -13.92
C SER A 174 -7.12 -10.38 -15.15
N TYR A 175 -6.21 -9.67 -15.80
CA TYR A 175 -6.46 -9.18 -17.16
C TYR A 175 -6.38 -10.34 -18.17
N PRO A 176 -6.94 -10.19 -19.38
CA PRO A 176 -7.04 -11.28 -20.37
C PRO A 176 -5.71 -11.92 -20.80
N THR A 177 -4.59 -11.22 -20.60
CA THR A 177 -3.24 -11.69 -20.91
C THR A 177 -2.73 -12.77 -19.96
N LEU A 178 -3.44 -13.03 -18.85
CA LEU A 178 -3.04 -13.98 -17.82
C LEU A 178 -4.08 -15.06 -17.60
N ASN A 179 -3.59 -16.25 -17.20
CA ASN A 179 -4.42 -17.40 -16.92
C ASN A 179 -4.83 -17.47 -15.43
N SER A 180 -5.93 -16.80 -15.10
CA SER A 180 -6.50 -16.85 -13.74
C SER A 180 -6.97 -18.25 -13.32
N HIS A 181 -7.41 -19.07 -14.28
CA HIS A 181 -7.87 -20.43 -14.00
C HIS A 181 -6.72 -21.33 -13.52
N GLU A 182 -5.58 -21.29 -14.23
CA GLU A 182 -4.38 -22.03 -13.83
C GLU A 182 -3.86 -21.55 -12.48
N PHE A 183 -3.82 -20.24 -12.24
CA PHE A 183 -3.43 -19.73 -10.92
C PHE A 183 -4.38 -20.22 -9.81
N GLN A 184 -5.70 -20.24 -10.06
CA GLN A 184 -6.68 -20.78 -9.12
C GLN A 184 -6.46 -22.29 -8.84
N GLN A 185 -6.10 -23.07 -9.86
CA GLN A 185 -5.74 -24.48 -9.68
C GLN A 185 -4.49 -24.63 -8.82
N CYS A 186 -3.47 -23.79 -9.01
CA CYS A 186 -2.27 -23.77 -8.18
C CYS A 186 -2.59 -23.42 -6.72
N VAL A 187 -3.49 -22.46 -6.47
CA VAL A 187 -3.95 -22.12 -5.11
C VAL A 187 -4.64 -23.31 -4.47
N HIS A 188 -5.56 -23.97 -5.18
CA HIS A 188 -6.26 -25.15 -4.68
C HIS A 188 -5.30 -26.31 -4.36
N LYS A 189 -4.35 -26.59 -5.27
CA LYS A 189 -3.32 -27.61 -5.07
C LYS A 189 -2.46 -27.29 -3.85
N SER A 190 -2.01 -26.04 -3.72
CA SER A 190 -1.18 -25.59 -2.60
C SER A 190 -1.91 -25.76 -1.26
N LEU A 191 -3.21 -25.41 -1.20
CA LEU A 191 -4.03 -25.66 -0.01
C LEU A 191 -4.16 -27.16 0.28
N THR A 192 -4.41 -27.98 -0.74
CA THR A 192 -4.50 -29.44 -0.59
C THR A 192 -3.19 -30.02 -0.03
N ASP A 193 -2.05 -29.61 -0.57
CA ASP A 193 -0.74 -30.08 -0.12
C ASP A 193 -0.44 -29.63 1.32
N ILE A 194 -0.82 -28.40 1.70
CA ILE A 194 -0.73 -27.93 3.10
C ILE A 194 -1.55 -28.84 4.03
N PHE A 195 -2.79 -29.17 3.68
CA PHE A 195 -3.63 -30.07 4.48
C PHE A 195 -3.05 -31.49 4.56
N ASN A 196 -2.55 -32.02 3.45
CA ASN A 196 -1.90 -33.33 3.43
C ASN A 196 -0.73 -33.38 4.41
N VAL A 197 0.14 -32.35 4.41
CA VAL A 197 1.27 -32.26 5.36
C VAL A 197 0.79 -32.23 6.81
N LEU A 198 -0.25 -31.45 7.12
CA LEU A 198 -0.83 -31.37 8.47
C LEU A 198 -1.44 -32.70 8.93
N GLU A 199 -1.94 -33.50 8.00
CA GLU A 199 -2.51 -34.84 8.24
C GLU A 199 -1.47 -35.97 8.19
N GLY A 200 -0.19 -35.66 7.95
CA GLY A 200 0.88 -36.66 7.81
C GLY A 200 0.81 -37.48 6.52
N LYS A 201 0.07 -37.00 5.51
CA LYS A 201 -0.04 -37.59 4.17
C LYS A 201 1.06 -37.05 3.25
N PRO A 202 1.45 -37.81 2.20
CA PRO A 202 2.36 -37.30 1.18
C PRO A 202 1.73 -36.14 0.39
N ILE A 203 2.56 -35.22 -0.08
CA ILE A 203 2.16 -34.16 -1.03
C ILE A 203 1.84 -34.77 -2.40
N SER A 204 0.92 -34.14 -3.13
CA SER A 204 0.44 -34.61 -4.46
C SER A 204 1.27 -34.10 -5.62
#